data_AF-A0AAD5Y5N2-F1
#
_entry.id   AF-A0AAD5Y5N2-F1
#
_cell.length_a   1.000
_cell.length_b   1.000
_cell.length_c   1.000
_cell.angle_alpha   90.00
_cell.angle_beta   90.00
_cell.angle_gamma   90.00
#
_symmetry.space_group_name_H-M   'P 1'
#
loop_
_entity.id
_entity.type
_entity.pdbx_description
1 polymer ?
#
loop_
_entity_poly.entity_id
_entity_poly.type
_entity_poly.pdbx_seq_one_letter_code
_entity_poly.pdbx_strand_id
1 'polypeptide(L)'
;MTIEKQFALLLHIRKDIKISYYTTNQKILLATKIKQQIEYSLEKHSHFDDEYPDINALERIDIIISHIPILSDKEFHYHISNLLQAIRNIYTPYSIPGNHRCYKLHLAVQFKLRKNELYISKFSSIIRVLRYSSNALDISVGDKVLLINGIETMDYVNQNKWVEAPVNSFTQSIINAMSFRDCARMPLPETDTMELVLERLNGKAYTVDLPWVAEFSQ
;
A
#
# COMPACT_ATOMS: atom_id res chain seq x y z
N MET A 1 16.10 -7.81 -25.47
CA MET A 1 15.83 -6.36 -25.38
C MET A 1 15.68 -6.03 -23.89
N THR A 2 16.65 -5.36 -23.30
CA THR A 2 16.64 -5.06 -21.85
C THR A 2 15.75 -3.85 -21.63
N ILE A 3 14.62 -4.02 -20.93
CA ILE A 3 13.76 -2.90 -20.57
C ILE A 3 14.54 -2.03 -19.58
N GLU A 4 14.89 -0.81 -19.98
CA GLU A 4 15.61 0.11 -19.11
C GLU A 4 14.64 0.71 -18.09
N LYS A 5 14.79 0.28 -16.84
CA LYS A 5 14.00 0.81 -15.73
C LYS A 5 14.41 2.26 -15.45
N GLN A 6 13.45 3.18 -15.42
CA GLN A 6 13.68 4.57 -15.06
C GLN A 6 13.30 4.80 -13.59
N PHE A 7 13.99 5.75 -12.95
CA PHE A 7 13.78 6.08 -11.54
C PHE A 7 13.65 7.58 -11.35
N ALA A 8 12.67 8.02 -10.57
CA ALA A 8 12.45 9.41 -10.22
C ALA A 8 11.86 9.54 -8.80
N LEU A 9 12.03 10.71 -8.17
CA LEU A 9 11.32 11.05 -6.94
C LEU A 9 9.82 11.15 -7.23
N LEU A 10 8.98 10.58 -6.36
CA LEU A 10 7.53 10.61 -6.53
C LEU A 10 7.00 12.04 -6.62
N LEU A 11 7.55 12.96 -5.81
CA LEU A 11 7.25 14.39 -5.85
C LEU A 11 7.30 14.98 -7.27
N HIS A 12 8.25 14.55 -8.10
CA HIS A 12 8.44 15.11 -9.43
C HIS A 12 7.47 14.56 -10.47
N ILE A 13 6.96 13.34 -10.25
CA ILE A 13 6.16 12.63 -11.24
C ILE A 13 4.72 12.34 -10.79
N ARG A 14 4.34 12.60 -9.52
CA ARG A 14 3.00 12.27 -8.98
C ARG A 14 1.89 12.79 -9.87
N LYS A 15 2.03 14.02 -10.35
CA LYS A 15 1.04 14.67 -11.23
C LYS A 15 0.86 13.94 -12.58
N ASP A 16 1.86 13.20 -13.03
CA ASP A 16 1.88 12.48 -14.30
C ASP A 16 1.39 11.03 -14.14
N ILE A 17 1.25 10.56 -12.91
CA ILE A 17 0.60 9.29 -12.57
C ILE A 17 -0.91 9.48 -12.63
N LYS A 18 -1.54 8.94 -13.67
CA LYS A 18 -2.96 9.06 -13.97
C LYS A 18 -3.67 7.72 -13.88
N ILE A 19 -4.88 7.78 -13.35
CA ILE A 19 -5.84 6.69 -13.39
C ILE A 19 -6.80 6.96 -14.55
N SER A 20 -7.20 5.91 -15.28
CA SER A 20 -8.13 6.07 -16.39
C SER A 20 -9.49 6.60 -15.93
N TYR A 21 -10.11 7.44 -16.76
CA TYR A 21 -11.44 7.94 -16.51
C TYR A 21 -12.51 6.85 -16.64
N TYR A 22 -13.46 6.82 -15.70
CA TYR A 22 -14.64 5.95 -15.73
C TYR A 22 -15.91 6.78 -15.57
N THR A 23 -16.88 6.58 -16.47
CA THR A 23 -18.23 7.11 -16.28
C THR A 23 -18.90 6.46 -15.06
N THR A 24 -19.90 7.12 -14.47
CA THR A 24 -20.70 6.57 -13.36
C THR A 24 -21.24 5.17 -13.67
N ASN A 25 -21.75 4.95 -14.90
CA ASN A 25 -22.24 3.63 -15.32
C ASN A 25 -21.13 2.57 -15.39
N GLN A 26 -19.92 2.94 -15.81
CA GLN A 26 -18.78 2.03 -15.80
C GLN A 26 -18.32 1.68 -14.37
N LYS A 27 -18.36 2.65 -13.44
CA LYS A 27 -18.07 2.40 -12.03
C LYS A 27 -19.09 1.44 -11.42
N ILE A 28 -20.39 1.68 -11.66
CA ILE A 28 -21.46 0.80 -11.18
C ILE A 28 -21.26 -0.62 -11.74
N LEU A 29 -21.10 -0.75 -13.05
CA LEU A 29 -20.90 -2.05 -13.69
C LEU A 29 -19.71 -2.82 -13.11
N LEU A 30 -18.57 -2.14 -12.90
CA LEU A 30 -17.39 -2.77 -12.32
C LEU A 30 -17.62 -3.20 -10.87
N ALA A 31 -18.19 -2.31 -10.04
CA ALA A 31 -18.46 -2.61 -8.64
C ALA A 31 -19.47 -3.75 -8.47
N THR A 32 -20.53 -3.79 -9.29
CA THR A 32 -21.50 -4.90 -9.32
C THR A 32 -20.84 -6.22 -9.72
N LYS A 33 -19.97 -6.23 -10.73
CA LYS A 33 -19.23 -7.44 -11.11
C LYS A 33 -18.30 -7.93 -10.00
N ILE A 34 -17.65 -6.99 -9.30
CA ILE A 34 -16.80 -7.32 -8.14
C ILE A 34 -17.65 -7.90 -7.01
N LYS A 35 -18.81 -7.32 -6.71
CA LYS A 35 -19.76 -7.85 -5.72
C LYS A 35 -20.16 -9.29 -6.06
N GLN A 36 -20.59 -9.54 -7.29
CA GLN A 36 -20.95 -10.90 -7.76
C GLN A 36 -19.79 -11.89 -7.60
N GLN A 37 -18.56 -11.46 -7.87
CA GLN A 37 -17.38 -12.31 -7.69
C GLN A 37 -17.10 -12.60 -6.21
N ILE A 38 -17.32 -11.63 -5.32
CA ILE A 38 -17.21 -11.80 -3.87
C ILE A 38 -18.28 -12.80 -3.39
N GLU A 39 -19.54 -12.61 -3.77
CA GLU A 39 -20.66 -13.52 -3.46
C GLU A 39 -20.36 -14.96 -3.89
N TYR A 40 -19.96 -15.15 -5.15
CA TYR A 40 -19.57 -16.45 -5.68
C TYR A 40 -18.42 -17.10 -4.90
N SER A 41 -17.46 -16.30 -4.45
CA SER A 41 -16.30 -16.78 -3.71
C SER A 41 -16.68 -17.25 -2.31
N LEU A 42 -17.55 -16.49 -1.63
CA LEU A 42 -18.12 -16.83 -0.33
C LEU A 42 -18.94 -18.12 -0.40
N GLU A 43 -19.79 -18.28 -1.43
CA GLU A 43 -20.62 -19.47 -1.61
C GLU A 43 -19.80 -20.74 -1.87
N LYS A 44 -18.69 -20.64 -2.61
CA LYS A 44 -17.87 -21.80 -3.00
C LYS A 44 -16.82 -22.22 -1.98
N HIS A 45 -16.39 -21.31 -1.11
CA HIS A 45 -15.37 -21.59 -0.12
C HIS A 45 -16.03 -21.50 1.25
N SER A 46 -16.54 -22.62 1.75
CA SER A 46 -17.20 -22.73 3.06
C SER A 46 -16.33 -22.32 4.26
N HIS A 47 -15.04 -22.04 4.04
CA HIS A 47 -14.08 -21.53 5.03
C HIS A 47 -13.71 -20.06 4.82
N PHE A 48 -14.35 -19.36 3.87
CA PHE A 48 -14.07 -17.95 3.64
C PHE A 48 -14.40 -17.10 4.87
N ASP A 49 -15.53 -17.37 5.53
CA ASP A 49 -15.91 -16.72 6.78
C ASP A 49 -15.03 -17.17 7.97
N ASP A 50 -14.49 -18.40 7.93
CA ASP A 50 -13.56 -18.91 8.96
C ASP A 50 -12.15 -18.29 8.83
N GLU A 51 -11.73 -17.92 7.63
CA GLU A 51 -10.41 -17.32 7.34
C GLU A 51 -10.41 -15.77 7.40
N TYR A 52 -11.57 -15.12 7.20
CA TYR A 52 -11.71 -13.65 7.12
C TYR A 52 -12.92 -13.09 7.89
N PRO A 53 -13.10 -13.42 9.19
CA PRO A 53 -14.35 -13.21 9.92
C PRO A 53 -14.80 -11.75 10.08
N ASP A 54 -13.89 -10.77 10.01
CA ASP A 54 -14.24 -9.38 10.35
C ASP A 54 -14.29 -8.43 9.11
N ILE A 55 -13.93 -8.89 7.91
CA ILE A 55 -14.14 -8.09 6.67
C ILE A 55 -15.51 -8.47 6.10
N ASN A 56 -16.54 -7.72 6.46
CA ASN A 56 -17.80 -7.78 5.72
C ASN A 56 -17.63 -7.17 4.32
N ALA A 57 -17.08 -7.97 3.40
CA ALA A 57 -16.71 -7.55 2.06
C ALA A 57 -17.92 -7.10 1.23
N LEU A 58 -19.07 -7.76 1.45
CA LEU A 58 -20.34 -7.43 0.82
C LEU A 58 -20.86 -6.07 1.29
N GLU A 59 -20.82 -5.80 2.59
CA GLU A 59 -21.16 -4.48 3.13
C GLU A 59 -20.22 -3.39 2.61
N ARG A 60 -18.91 -3.65 2.58
CA ARG A 60 -17.93 -2.68 2.08
C ARG A 60 -18.15 -2.36 0.59
N ILE A 61 -18.42 -3.36 -0.26
CA ILE A 61 -18.70 -3.08 -1.68
C ILE A 61 -20.04 -2.35 -1.85
N ASP A 62 -21.04 -2.62 -1.01
CA ASP A 62 -22.32 -1.88 -1.03
C ASP A 62 -22.16 -0.42 -0.60
N ILE A 63 -21.31 -0.15 0.39
CA ILE A 63 -20.90 1.22 0.75
C ILE A 63 -20.20 1.89 -0.44
N ILE A 64 -19.25 1.22 -1.11
CA ILE A 64 -18.60 1.79 -2.29
C ILE A 64 -19.63 2.12 -3.37
N ILE A 65 -20.55 1.20 -3.66
CA ILE A 65 -21.60 1.36 -4.68
C ILE A 65 -22.48 2.57 -4.38
N SER A 66 -22.92 2.74 -3.13
CA SER A 66 -23.78 3.86 -2.75
C SER A 66 -23.11 5.23 -2.86
N HIS A 67 -21.77 5.29 -2.75
CA HIS A 67 -20.99 6.52 -2.86
C HIS A 67 -20.48 6.80 -4.29
N ILE A 68 -20.63 5.88 -5.26
CA ILE A 68 -20.15 6.08 -6.65
C ILE A 68 -20.48 7.47 -7.24
N PRO A 69 -21.69 8.06 -7.05
CA PRO A 69 -22.02 9.35 -7.64
C PRO A 69 -21.09 10.50 -7.22
N ILE A 70 -20.44 10.39 -6.06
CA ILE A 70 -19.60 11.45 -5.50
C ILE A 70 -18.10 11.09 -5.52
N LEU A 71 -17.74 9.85 -5.81
CA LEU A 71 -16.34 9.41 -5.85
C LEU A 71 -15.67 9.82 -7.17
N SER A 72 -14.49 10.46 -7.06
CA SER A 72 -13.57 10.60 -8.19
C SER A 72 -13.11 9.21 -8.68
N ASP A 73 -12.58 9.13 -9.90
CA ASP A 73 -12.05 7.86 -10.44
C ASP A 73 -10.93 7.30 -9.55
N LYS A 74 -10.08 8.20 -9.03
CA LYS A 74 -9.01 7.84 -8.11
C LYS A 74 -9.56 7.21 -6.83
N GLU A 75 -10.49 7.87 -6.17
CA GLU A 75 -11.07 7.36 -4.92
C GLU A 75 -11.79 6.03 -5.16
N PHE A 76 -12.61 5.95 -6.21
CA PHE A 76 -13.31 4.73 -6.57
C PHE A 76 -12.34 3.55 -6.77
N HIS A 77 -11.31 3.72 -7.62
CA HIS A 77 -10.36 2.64 -7.90
C HIS A 77 -9.49 2.29 -6.68
N TYR A 78 -9.21 3.24 -5.78
CA TYR A 78 -8.49 3.00 -4.53
C TYR A 78 -9.34 2.26 -3.50
N HIS A 79 -10.61 2.61 -3.34
CA HIS A 79 -11.53 1.87 -2.48
C HIS A 79 -11.69 0.41 -2.93
N ILE A 80 -11.84 0.18 -4.24
CA ILE A 80 -11.89 -1.16 -4.82
C ILE A 80 -10.58 -1.92 -4.57
N SER A 81 -9.43 -1.31 -4.84
CA SER A 81 -8.12 -1.92 -4.61
C SER A 81 -7.92 -2.31 -3.14
N ASN A 82 -8.28 -1.43 -2.20
CA ASN A 82 -8.16 -1.69 -0.78
C ASN A 82 -9.07 -2.84 -0.34
N LEU A 83 -10.33 -2.85 -0.79
CA LEU A 83 -11.26 -3.95 -0.52
C LEU A 83 -10.71 -5.29 -1.04
N LEU A 84 -10.20 -5.31 -2.27
CA LEU A 84 -9.72 -6.55 -2.88
C LEU A 84 -8.42 -7.06 -2.25
N GLN A 85 -7.54 -6.16 -1.81
CA GLN A 85 -6.38 -6.53 -0.99
C GLN A 85 -6.78 -7.06 0.39
N ALA A 86 -7.95 -6.62 0.89
CA ALA A 86 -8.50 -7.11 2.15
C ALA A 86 -9.02 -8.53 2.05
N ILE A 87 -9.87 -8.81 1.07
CA ILE A 87 -10.48 -10.14 0.98
C ILE A 87 -9.50 -11.27 0.61
N ARG A 88 -8.25 -10.94 0.22
CA ARG A 88 -7.13 -11.85 -0.07
C ARG A 88 -7.42 -13.03 -1.00
N ASN A 89 -8.57 -13.02 -1.67
CA ASN A 89 -8.90 -14.01 -2.65
C ASN A 89 -7.99 -13.81 -3.87
N ILE A 90 -6.96 -14.63 -3.94
CA ILE A 90 -5.87 -14.63 -4.93
C ILE A 90 -6.41 -14.75 -6.37
N TYR A 91 -7.70 -15.02 -6.56
CA TYR A 91 -8.35 -15.23 -7.84
C TYR A 91 -9.00 -13.98 -8.47
N THR A 92 -8.99 -12.81 -7.81
CA THR A 92 -9.49 -11.56 -8.41
C THR A 92 -8.35 -10.57 -8.66
N PRO A 93 -7.51 -10.74 -9.71
CA PRO A 93 -6.45 -9.80 -10.02
C PRO A 93 -7.05 -8.51 -10.56
N TYR A 94 -7.32 -7.57 -9.67
CA TYR A 94 -7.68 -6.21 -10.03
C TYR A 94 -6.43 -5.36 -10.20
N SER A 95 -6.33 -4.69 -11.35
CA SER A 95 -5.29 -3.71 -11.61
C SER A 95 -5.90 -2.33 -11.78
N ILE A 96 -5.39 -1.36 -11.02
CA ILE A 96 -5.81 0.04 -11.13
C ILE A 96 -5.52 0.53 -12.56
N PRO A 97 -6.52 1.03 -13.30
CA PRO A 97 -6.34 1.34 -14.72
C PRO A 97 -5.52 2.62 -14.93
N GLY A 98 -4.99 2.78 -16.15
CA GLY A 98 -4.19 3.94 -16.55
C GLY A 98 -2.69 3.65 -16.54
N ASN A 99 -1.86 4.71 -16.64
CA ASN A 99 -0.41 4.56 -16.52
C ASN A 99 0.03 4.35 -15.05
N HIS A 100 -0.89 4.54 -14.09
CA HIS A 100 -0.69 4.25 -12.67
C HIS A 100 -0.06 2.87 -12.42
N ARG A 101 -0.54 1.83 -13.11
CA ARG A 101 -0.03 0.45 -12.95
C ARG A 101 1.41 0.23 -13.40
N CYS A 102 2.00 1.17 -14.13
CA CYS A 102 3.36 1.05 -14.65
C CYS A 102 4.44 1.42 -13.62
N TYR A 103 4.03 1.87 -12.43
CA TYR A 103 4.92 2.36 -11.38
C TYR A 103 5.06 1.35 -10.23
N LYS A 104 6.25 1.31 -9.65
CA LYS A 104 6.54 0.70 -8.36
C LYS A 104 7.21 1.74 -7.48
N LEU A 105 6.76 1.90 -6.25
CA LEU A 105 7.31 2.87 -5.33
C LEU A 105 8.14 2.18 -4.27
N HIS A 106 9.27 2.79 -3.92
CA HIS A 106 10.23 2.25 -2.99
C HIS A 106 10.64 3.33 -1.99
N LEU A 107 10.77 2.93 -0.72
CA LEU A 107 11.60 3.66 0.22
C LEU A 107 13.02 3.08 0.22
N ALA A 108 13.97 3.87 0.70
CA ALA A 108 15.35 3.43 0.85
C ALA A 108 15.58 2.46 2.02
N VAL A 109 14.59 2.28 2.89
CA VAL A 109 14.66 1.38 4.05
C VAL A 109 13.54 0.34 4.00
N GLN A 110 13.77 -0.79 4.65
CA GLN A 110 12.76 -1.80 4.93
C GLN A 110 12.58 -1.97 6.42
N PHE A 111 11.38 -2.40 6.80
CA PHE A 111 11.00 -2.52 8.20
C PHE A 111 10.92 -3.99 8.63
N LYS A 112 10.99 -4.25 9.93
CA LYS A 112 10.69 -5.55 10.53
C LYS A 112 10.05 -5.35 11.89
N LEU A 113 8.94 -6.04 12.13
CA LEU A 113 8.30 -6.06 13.44
C LEU A 113 8.89 -7.15 14.31
N ARG A 114 9.17 -6.84 15.57
CA ARG A 114 9.60 -7.78 16.61
C ARG A 114 8.91 -7.39 17.91
N LYS A 115 8.17 -8.31 18.54
CA LYS A 115 7.50 -8.06 19.84
C LYS A 115 6.68 -6.76 19.89
N ASN A 116 5.89 -6.47 18.85
CA ASN A 116 5.10 -5.24 18.68
C ASN A 116 5.92 -3.93 18.56
N GLU A 117 7.20 -4.03 18.23
CA GLU A 117 8.05 -2.87 17.94
C GLU A 117 8.59 -2.99 16.52
N LEU A 118 8.56 -1.88 15.76
CA LEU A 118 9.03 -1.83 14.38
C LEU A 118 10.46 -1.30 14.36
N TYR A 119 11.31 -1.91 13.54
CA TYR A 119 12.71 -1.53 13.39
C TYR A 119 13.09 -1.40 11.94
N ILE A 120 14.09 -0.58 11.67
CA ILE A 120 14.81 -0.58 10.39
C ILE A 120 15.54 -1.91 10.27
N SER A 121 15.18 -2.70 9.26
CA SER A 121 15.69 -4.06 9.08
C SER A 121 16.84 -4.15 8.10
N LYS A 122 16.79 -3.36 7.03
CA LYS A 122 17.83 -3.23 6.00
C LYS A 122 17.55 -2.04 5.10
N PHE A 123 18.55 -1.66 4.30
CA PHE A 123 18.39 -0.72 3.20
C PHE A 123 17.88 -1.41 1.94
N SER A 124 17.30 -0.63 1.03
CA SER A 124 16.92 -1.09 -0.31
C SER A 124 18.12 -1.62 -1.06
N SER A 125 17.99 -2.77 -1.72
CA SER A 125 19.03 -3.33 -2.58
C SER A 125 19.11 -2.61 -3.93
N ILE A 126 18.18 -1.71 -4.24
CA ILE A 126 18.16 -0.96 -5.48
C ILE A 126 19.03 0.30 -5.32
N ILE A 127 20.25 0.26 -5.85
CA ILE A 127 21.22 1.37 -5.77
C ILE A 127 20.62 2.71 -6.20
N ARG A 128 19.78 2.73 -7.24
CA ARG A 128 19.13 3.96 -7.71
C ARG A 128 18.19 4.56 -6.66
N VAL A 129 17.48 3.74 -5.88
CA VAL A 129 16.64 4.21 -4.77
C VAL A 129 17.50 4.87 -3.69
N LEU A 130 18.62 4.26 -3.30
CA LEU A 130 19.54 4.85 -2.31
C LEU A 130 20.11 6.20 -2.75
N ARG A 131 20.43 6.36 -4.05
CA ARG A 131 20.93 7.64 -4.59
C ARG A 131 19.93 8.78 -4.49
N TYR A 132 18.63 8.49 -4.57
CA TYR A 132 17.56 9.48 -4.44
C TYR A 132 17.17 9.76 -2.98
N SER A 133 17.73 9.01 -2.02
CA SER A 133 17.39 9.11 -0.60
C SER A 133 18.65 9.33 0.24
N SER A 134 19.38 10.43 0.01
CA SER A 134 20.59 10.77 0.77
C SER A 134 20.37 10.79 2.28
N ASN A 135 19.19 11.20 2.72
CA ASN A 135 18.81 11.24 4.14
C ASN A 135 18.74 9.84 4.79
N ALA A 136 18.65 8.77 3.98
CA ALA A 136 18.72 7.40 4.50
C ALA A 136 20.11 7.04 5.03
N LEU A 137 21.16 7.79 4.68
CA LEU A 137 22.51 7.58 5.18
C LEU A 137 22.66 7.89 6.68
N ASP A 138 21.76 8.70 7.25
CA ASP A 138 21.74 9.04 8.68
C ASP A 138 21.05 7.98 9.54
N ILE A 139 20.41 7.00 8.90
CA ILE A 139 19.66 5.91 9.53
C ILE A 139 20.60 4.74 9.82
N SER A 140 20.38 4.02 10.92
CA SER A 140 21.07 2.76 11.21
C SER A 140 20.11 1.56 11.17
N VAL A 141 20.60 0.43 10.67
CA VAL A 141 19.89 -0.85 10.81
C VAL A 141 19.78 -1.18 12.30
N GLY A 142 18.57 -1.53 12.74
CA GLY A 142 18.27 -1.77 14.14
C GLY A 142 17.67 -0.57 14.88
N ASP A 143 17.64 0.62 14.27
CA ASP A 143 16.92 1.76 14.85
C ASP A 143 15.43 1.44 14.97
N LYS A 144 14.86 1.79 16.13
CA LYS A 144 13.44 1.59 16.44
C LYS A 144 12.63 2.71 15.82
N VAL A 145 11.52 2.37 15.18
CA VAL A 145 10.56 3.35 14.65
C VAL A 145 9.55 3.68 15.74
N LEU A 146 9.54 4.93 16.18
CA LEU A 146 8.60 5.44 17.17
C LEU A 146 7.32 5.95 16.52
N LEU A 147 7.47 6.85 15.53
CA LEU A 147 6.37 7.47 14.80
C LEU A 147 6.58 7.37 13.28
N ILE A 148 5.47 7.32 12.55
CA ILE A 148 5.39 7.36 11.10
C ILE A 148 4.37 8.42 10.71
N ASN A 149 4.81 9.48 10.03
CA ASN A 149 3.98 10.65 9.68
C ASN A 149 3.19 11.18 10.89
N GLY A 150 3.84 11.28 12.06
CA GLY A 150 3.23 11.72 13.31
C GLY A 150 2.32 10.71 14.03
N ILE A 151 2.13 9.50 13.49
CA ILE A 151 1.29 8.45 14.09
C ILE A 151 2.17 7.41 14.77
N GLU A 152 1.79 6.93 15.96
CA GLU A 152 2.51 5.85 16.63
C GLU A 152 2.60 4.61 15.75
N THR A 153 3.77 3.99 15.72
CA THR A 153 4.07 2.86 14.83
C THR A 153 2.99 1.79 14.81
N MET A 154 2.51 1.34 15.98
CA MET A 154 1.51 0.27 16.02
C MET A 154 0.13 0.75 15.58
N ASP A 155 -0.23 2.00 15.86
CA ASP A 155 -1.44 2.60 15.34
C ASP A 155 -1.38 2.79 13.84
N TYR A 156 -0.24 3.20 13.28
CA TYR A 156 -0.03 3.29 11.85
C TYR A 156 -0.18 1.92 11.18
N VAL A 157 0.45 0.89 11.75
CA VAL A 157 0.28 -0.48 11.27
C VAL A 157 -1.19 -0.87 11.34
N ASN A 158 -1.87 -0.66 12.47
CA ASN A 158 -3.29 -0.98 12.69
C ASN A 158 -4.23 -0.24 11.74
N GLN A 159 -4.02 1.05 11.51
CA GLN A 159 -4.76 1.86 10.55
C GLN A 159 -4.52 1.42 9.10
N ASN A 160 -3.46 0.64 8.83
CA ASN A 160 -3.22 0.02 7.53
C ASN A 160 -3.58 -1.48 7.54
N LYS A 161 -4.11 -2.01 8.66
CA LYS A 161 -4.70 -3.36 8.80
C LYS A 161 -6.16 -3.42 8.38
N TRP A 162 -6.61 -2.73 7.33
CA TRP A 162 -8.00 -2.79 6.83
C TRP A 162 -8.42 -4.16 6.24
N VAL A 163 -7.92 -5.24 6.82
CA VAL A 163 -8.00 -6.63 6.43
C VAL A 163 -7.89 -7.45 7.72
N GLU A 164 -9.01 -7.94 8.25
CA GLU A 164 -9.07 -8.86 9.40
C GLU A 164 -9.25 -10.30 8.85
N ALA A 165 -8.57 -11.41 9.21
CA ALA A 165 -7.62 -11.84 10.26
C ALA A 165 -6.53 -12.78 9.62
N PRO A 166 -5.77 -13.68 10.31
CA PRO A 166 -4.95 -13.61 11.52
C PRO A 166 -3.44 -13.27 11.27
N VAL A 167 -2.63 -13.31 12.35
CA VAL A 167 -1.71 -12.23 12.78
C VAL A 167 -0.28 -12.21 12.19
N ASN A 168 0.24 -13.30 11.61
CA ASN A 168 1.71 -13.41 11.42
C ASN A 168 2.21 -13.18 9.99
N SER A 169 1.56 -13.74 8.97
CA SER A 169 1.92 -13.49 7.56
C SER A 169 1.40 -12.13 7.06
N PHE A 170 0.28 -11.66 7.64
CA PHE A 170 -0.39 -10.41 7.28
C PHE A 170 0.41 -9.17 7.66
N THR A 171 0.89 -9.15 8.90
CA THR A 171 1.70 -8.08 9.43
C THR A 171 2.95 -7.86 8.57
N GLN A 172 3.58 -8.93 8.06
CA GLN A 172 4.72 -8.80 7.16
C GLN A 172 4.36 -8.17 5.80
N SER A 173 3.17 -8.45 5.24
CA SER A 173 2.72 -7.79 4.00
C SER A 173 2.48 -6.30 4.18
N ILE A 174 1.90 -5.86 5.32
CA ILE A 174 1.78 -4.42 5.63
C ILE A 174 3.17 -3.79 5.78
N ILE A 175 4.05 -4.44 6.55
CA ILE A 175 5.41 -3.96 6.77
C ILE A 175 6.16 -3.83 5.43
N ASN A 176 5.94 -4.76 4.51
CA ASN A 176 6.47 -4.66 3.16
C ASN A 176 5.83 -3.48 2.40
N ALA A 177 4.50 -3.32 2.47
CA ALA A 177 3.73 -2.23 1.87
C ALA A 177 4.19 -0.82 2.32
N MET A 178 4.72 -0.72 3.53
CA MET A 178 5.28 0.52 4.09
C MET A 178 6.58 0.95 3.39
N SER A 179 7.32 0.01 2.79
CA SER A 179 8.59 0.29 2.10
C SER A 179 8.54 0.05 0.60
N PHE A 180 7.50 -0.62 0.11
CA PHE A 180 7.31 -0.96 -1.29
C PHE A 180 5.83 -0.93 -1.67
N ARG A 181 5.47 -0.26 -2.76
CA ARG A 181 4.10 -0.28 -3.31
C ARG A 181 4.12 -0.65 -4.78
N ASP A 182 3.38 -1.68 -5.15
CA ASP A 182 3.11 -2.00 -6.55
C ASP A 182 1.87 -1.24 -7.01
N CYS A 183 2.05 -0.15 -7.76
CA CYS A 183 0.94 0.69 -8.19
C CYS A 183 -0.01 -0.03 -9.15
N ALA A 184 0.33 -1.21 -9.68
CA ALA A 184 -0.66 -2.02 -10.37
C ALA A 184 -1.82 -2.39 -9.46
N ARG A 185 -1.57 -2.60 -8.17
CA ARG A 185 -2.54 -3.16 -7.22
C ARG A 185 -2.80 -2.30 -6.00
N MET A 186 -1.93 -1.34 -5.70
CA MET A 186 -1.94 -0.55 -4.47
C MET A 186 -2.11 0.94 -4.77
N PRO A 187 -2.82 1.69 -3.91
CA PRO A 187 -2.85 3.14 -3.98
C PRO A 187 -1.46 3.77 -3.84
N LEU A 188 -1.29 4.95 -4.44
CA LEU A 188 -0.16 5.83 -4.12
C LEU A 188 -0.17 6.16 -2.61
N PRO A 189 1.00 6.38 -1.99
CA PRO A 189 1.07 6.94 -0.66
C PRO A 189 0.43 8.34 -0.65
N GLU A 190 -0.16 8.72 0.47
CA GLU A 190 -0.81 10.02 0.64
C GLU A 190 0.18 11.17 0.40
N THR A 191 1.39 11.01 0.92
CA THR A 191 2.50 11.97 0.84
C THR A 191 3.61 11.48 -0.09
N ASP A 192 4.45 12.42 -0.55
CA ASP A 192 5.62 12.11 -1.39
C ASP A 192 6.84 11.64 -0.61
N THR A 193 6.82 11.88 0.69
CA THR A 193 7.83 11.44 1.65
C THR A 193 7.16 10.68 2.79
N MET A 194 7.95 9.93 3.54
CA MET A 194 7.55 9.29 4.80
C MET A 194 8.46 9.84 5.90
N GLU A 195 7.86 10.59 6.81
CA GLU A 195 8.55 11.07 8.00
C GLU A 195 8.59 9.94 9.02
N LEU A 196 9.78 9.69 9.56
CA LEU A 196 10.02 8.72 10.61
C LEU A 196 10.65 9.40 11.81
N VAL A 197 10.10 9.16 12.99
CA VAL A 197 10.80 9.41 14.25
C VAL A 197 11.44 8.10 14.69
N LEU A 198 12.76 8.10 14.75
CA LEU A 198 13.58 6.92 15.01
C LEU A 198 14.32 7.07 16.34
N GLU A 199 14.53 5.95 17.03
CA GLU A 199 15.33 5.86 18.24
C GLU A 199 16.54 4.95 17.99
N ARG A 200 17.73 5.49 18.25
CA ARG A 200 18.98 4.74 18.20
C ARG A 200 19.11 3.80 19.40
N LEU A 201 19.98 2.82 19.30
CA LEU A 201 20.31 1.90 20.43
C LEU A 201 20.76 2.63 21.72
N ASN A 202 21.27 3.86 21.61
CA ASN A 202 21.65 4.68 22.77
C ASN A 202 20.48 5.52 23.34
N GLY A 203 19.25 5.30 22.89
CA GLY A 203 18.04 6.03 23.33
C GLY A 203 17.88 7.41 22.72
N LYS A 204 18.78 7.87 21.83
CA LYS A 204 18.64 9.18 21.19
C LYS A 204 17.62 9.09 20.06
N ALA A 205 16.53 9.83 20.20
CA ALA A 205 15.54 10.02 19.15
C ALA A 205 16.01 11.06 18.10
N TYR A 206 15.62 10.85 16.85
CA TYR A 206 15.84 11.78 15.75
C TYR A 206 14.78 11.59 14.66
N THR A 207 14.56 12.61 13.85
CA THR A 207 13.58 12.59 12.77
C THR A 207 14.30 12.52 11.43
N VAL A 208 13.75 11.75 10.49
CA VAL A 208 14.22 11.66 9.11
C VAL A 208 13.02 11.65 8.18
N ASP A 209 13.15 12.34 7.05
CA ASP A 209 12.13 12.34 6.01
C ASP A 209 12.65 11.59 4.77
N LEU A 210 11.98 10.50 4.43
CA LEU A 210 12.40 9.59 3.36
C LEU A 210 11.52 9.76 2.12
N PRO A 211 12.08 10.12 0.96
CA PRO A 211 11.29 10.25 -0.25
C PRO A 211 10.88 8.89 -0.79
N TRP A 212 9.66 8.82 -1.33
CA TRP A 212 9.25 7.72 -2.19
C TRP A 212 9.93 7.85 -3.55
N VAL A 213 10.60 6.79 -3.98
CA VAL A 213 11.26 6.69 -5.29
C VAL A 213 10.43 5.80 -6.18
N ALA A 214 9.98 6.33 -7.31
CA ALA A 214 9.25 5.61 -8.32
C ALA A 214 10.20 4.93 -9.31
N GLU A 215 10.04 3.64 -9.49
CA GLU A 215 10.55 2.83 -10.59
C GLU A 215 9.45 2.68 -11.63
N PHE A 216 9.76 2.90 -12.91
CA PHE A 216 8.83 2.61 -13.99
C PHE A 216 9.54 2.03 -15.21
N SER A 217 8.78 1.26 -15.97
CA SER A 217 9.21 0.63 -17.21
C SER A 217 8.31 1.16 -18.32
N GLN A 218 8.90 1.78 -19.34
CA GLN A 218 8.21 2.10 -20.59
C GLN A 218 8.36 0.91 -21.56
#